data_AF-A0AAW4PKE1-F1
#
_entry.id   AF-A0AAW4PKE1-F1
#
_cell.length_a   1.000
_cell.length_b   1.000
_cell.length_c   1.000
_cell.angle_alpha   90.00
_cell.angle_beta   90.00
_cell.angle_gamma   90.00
#
_symmetry.space_group_name_H-M   'P 1'
#
loop_
_entity.id
_entity.type
_entity.pdbx_description
1 polymer ?
#
loop_
_entity_poly.entity_id
_entity_poly.type
_entity_poly.pdbx_seq_one_letter_code
_entity_poly.pdbx_strand_id
1 'polypeptide(L)' 'MYDNILVPTDGSPGAENATARAFDLARTGDATIHVLHAVGPDLTSVGLDSTDIEEFR' A
#
# COMPACT_ATOMS: atom_id res chain seq x y z
N MET A 1 1.49 22.64 -3.17
CA MET A 1 0.42 21.64 -3.10
C MET A 1 1.00 20.29 -3.47
N TYR A 2 0.43 19.17 -3.03
CA TYR A 2 0.97 17.85 -3.36
C TYR A 2 0.23 17.26 -4.56
N ASP A 3 0.96 16.74 -5.54
CA ASP A 3 0.37 16.08 -6.72
C ASP A 3 0.13 14.58 -6.48
N ASN A 4 0.88 13.98 -5.54
CA ASN A 4 0.82 12.56 -5.18
C ASN A 4 0.80 12.39 -3.66
N ILE A 5 -0.14 11.61 -3.16
CA ILE A 5 -0.31 11.31 -1.74
C ILE A 5 -0.25 9.80 -1.55
N LEU A 6 0.70 9.33 -0.74
CA LEU A 6 0.81 7.92 -0.35
C LEU A 6 0.01 7.68 0.95
N VAL A 7 -0.92 6.73 0.92
CA VAL A 7 -1.72 6.31 2.06
C VAL A 7 -1.37 4.86 2.42
N PRO A 8 -0.53 4.63 3.44
CA PRO A 8 -0.34 3.30 3.97
C PRO A 8 -1.61 2.85 4.70
N THR A 9 -2.01 1.60 4.52
CA THR A 9 -3.11 0.98 5.26
C THR A 9 -2.66 -0.33 5.88
N ASP A 10 -3.04 -0.55 7.13
CA ASP A 10 -2.93 -1.82 7.86
C ASP A 10 -4.31 -2.41 8.18
N GLY A 11 -5.39 -1.81 7.63
CA GLY A 11 -6.77 -2.21 7.87
C GLY A 11 -7.33 -1.77 9.24
N SER A 12 -6.56 -1.04 10.04
CA SER A 12 -7.03 -0.56 11.34
C SER A 12 -8.01 0.63 11.20
N PRO A 13 -8.84 0.89 12.23
CA PRO A 13 -9.66 2.11 12.27
C PRO A 13 -8.82 3.40 12.20
N GLY A 14 -7.57 3.36 12.67
CA GLY A 14 -6.63 4.47 12.54
C GLY A 14 -6.28 4.75 11.08
N ALA A 15 -5.98 3.70 10.31
CA ALA A 15 -5.71 3.81 8.87
C ALA A 15 -6.94 4.26 8.08
N GLU A 16 -8.15 3.83 8.47
CA GLU A 16 -9.39 4.32 7.85
C GLU A 16 -9.60 5.82 8.08
N ASN A 17 -9.39 6.30 9.31
CA ASN A 17 -9.46 7.73 9.62
C ASN A 17 -8.40 8.55 8.87
N ALA A 18 -7.17 8.04 8.77
CA ALA A 18 -6.10 8.68 7.99
C ALA A 18 -6.46 8.76 6.50
N THR A 19 -7.09 7.72 5.96
CA THR A 19 -7.57 7.66 4.58
C THR A 19 -8.61 8.75 4.30
N ALA A 20 -9.58 8.96 5.20
CA ALA A 20 -10.56 10.03 5.06
C ALA A 20 -9.90 11.42 4.95
N ARG A 21 -8.87 11.68 5.77
CA ARG A 21 -8.12 12.94 5.71
C ARG A 21 -7.30 13.09 4.43
N ALA A 22 -6.73 12.01 3.92
CA ALA A 22 -5.99 12.02 2.66
C ALA A 22 -6.89 12.39 1.48
N PHE A 23 -8.16 11.93 1.46
CA PHE A 23 -9.13 12.33 0.44
C PHE A 23 -9.46 13.83 0.48
N ASP A 24 -9.61 14.42 1.66
CA ASP A 24 -9.85 15.87 1.77
C ASP A 24 -8.66 16.67 1.22
N LEU A 25 -7.43 16.24 1.52
CA LEU A 25 -6.21 16.86 1.01
C LEU A 25 -6.09 16.71 -0.52
N ALA A 26 -6.38 15.52 -1.05
CA ALA A 26 -6.32 15.24 -2.48
C ALA A 26 -7.32 16.09 -3.27
N ARG A 27 -8.57 16.20 -2.79
CA ARG A 27 -9.60 17.05 -3.44
C ARG A 27 -9.21 18.51 -3.47
N THR A 28 -8.57 19.00 -2.42
CA THR A 28 -8.16 20.41 -2.35
C THR A 28 -7.10 20.71 -3.43
N GLY A 29 -6.27 19.73 -3.78
CA GLY A 29 -5.11 19.91 -4.65
C GLY A 29 -5.10 19.15 -5.97
N ASP A 30 -6.23 18.54 -6.35
CA ASP A 30 -6.33 17.64 -7.51
C ASP A 30 -5.22 16.57 -7.53
N ALA A 31 -4.94 16.00 -6.36
CA ALA A 31 -3.84 15.05 -6.17
C ALA A 31 -4.26 13.60 -6.44
N THR A 32 -3.32 12.79 -6.94
CA THR A 32 -3.49 11.33 -7.04
C THR A 32 -3.19 10.65 -5.71
N ILE A 33 -4.05 9.74 -5.27
CA ILE A 33 -3.83 8.90 -4.09
C ILE A 33 -3.25 7.55 -4.51
N HIS A 34 -2.16 7.15 -3.87
CA HIS A 34 -1.56 5.82 -3.96
C HIS A 34 -1.76 5.09 -2.64
N VAL A 35 -2.32 3.88 -2.68
CA VAL A 35 -2.55 3.08 -1.47
C VAL A 35 -1.50 1.97 -1.38
N LEU A 36 -0.94 1.76 -0.19
CA LEU A 36 0.10 0.75 0.06
C LEU A 36 -0.25 -0.07 1.30
N HIS A 37 -0.13 -1.40 1.21
CA HIS A 37 -0.13 -2.29 2.36
C HIS A 37 1.17 -3.09 2.36
N ALA A 38 1.91 -3.04 3.46
CA ALA A 38 3.14 -3.79 3.63
C ALA A 38 2.83 -5.10 4.35
N VAL A 39 3.20 -6.22 3.73
CA VAL A 39 3.10 -7.56 4.34
C VAL A 39 4.47 -8.02 4.82
N GLY A 40 4.49 -8.77 5.93
CA GLY A 40 5.71 -9.37 6.44
C GLY A 40 6.25 -10.48 5.53
N PRO A 41 7.55 -10.81 5.61
CA PRO A 41 8.16 -11.86 4.79
C PRO A 41 7.49 -13.23 4.98
N ASP A 42 6.98 -13.52 6.18
CA ASP A 42 6.31 -14.79 6.49
C ASP A 42 4.98 -14.98 5.73
N LEU A 43 4.38 -13.90 5.23
CA LEU A 43 3.15 -13.94 4.43
C LEU A 43 3.44 -14.10 2.93
N THR A 44 4.69 -13.92 2.51
CA THR A 44 5.10 -14.08 1.10
C THR A 44 5.39 -15.53 0.71
N SER A 45 5.72 -16.39 1.68
CA SER A 45 5.97 -17.83 1.45
C SER A 45 4.70 -18.65 1.21
N VAL A 46 3.51 -18.09 1.46
CA VAL A 46 2.22 -18.77 1.28
C VAL A 46 1.78 -18.84 -0.20
N GLY A 47 2.55 -18.28 -1.14
CA GLY A 47 2.23 -18.36 -2.57
C GLY A 47 3.36 -18.18 -3.57
N LEU A 48 4.60 -18.00 -3.12
CA LEU A 48 5.78 -18.00 -3.97
C LEU A 48 6.73 -19.08 -3.46
N ASP A 49 6.54 -20.30 -3.95
CA ASP A 49 7.51 -21.36 -3.70
C ASP A 49 8.80 -20.95 -4.40
N SER A 50 9.84 -20.64 -3.62
CA SER A 50 11.18 -20.27 -4.12
C SER A 50 11.85 -21.38 -4.93
N THR A 51 11.22 -22.56 -5.03
CA THR A 51 11.68 -23.70 -5.80
C THR A 51 11.63 -23.46 -7.32
N ASP A 52 10.78 -22.54 -7.83
CA ASP A 52 10.65 -22.28 -9.27
C ASP A 52 11.77 -21.38 -9.86
N ILE A 53 12.59 -20.74 -9.01
CA ILE A 53 13.61 -19.77 -9.47
C ILE A 53 14.95 -20.45 -9.81
N GLU A 54 15.17 -21.69 -9.36
CA GLU A 54 16.43 -22.42 -9.55
C GLU A 54 16.50 -23.25 -10.85
N GLU A 55 15.40 -23.39 -11.62
CA GLU A 55 15.40 -24.18 -12.88
C GLU A 55 15.82 -23.38 -14.13
N PHE A 56 16.00 -22.05 -14.03
CA PHE A 56 16.44 -21.19 -15.13
C PHE A 56 17.91 -20.79 -15.06
N ARG A 57 18.81 -21.76 -14.84
CA ARG A 57 20.26 -21.58 -15.05
C ARG A 57 20.87 -22.66 -15.92
#